data_AF-A0A936NY77-F1
#
_entry.id   AF-A0A936NY77-F1
#
_cell.length_a   1.000
_cell.length_b   1.000
_cell.length_c   1.000
_cell.angle_alpha   90.00
_cell.angle_beta   90.00
_cell.angle_gamma   90.00
#
_symmetry.space_group_name_H-M   'P 1'
#
loop_
_entity.id
_entity.type
_entity.pdbx_description
1 polymer ?
#
loop_
_entity_poly.entity_id
_entity_poly.type
_entity_poly.pdbx_seq_one_letter_code
_entity_poly.pdbx_strand_id
1 'polypeptide(L)'
;MSKVPLTVVGAEKLRVELQRLKSVERPNVIAAIAEARSHGDLSENAEYDAAKEKQGFIEGRIKELEGKLANAQIIDPRHLDAEGRVVFGATVELVDAESGDEVKYQIVGDDEADIKAGKISVGSPIARALIGKYAGDVADVHAPGGLRHYEIVDVHYVSDMKRFPDLLTAWAVAFWVGGLWAVGYLAAPMLFYNLEDRMLAGMMAGKMFSAMAWVGMVCAAWLLLFRLSRFGGAALKQAFFWIVVLMLLLTLAGHFGIQPILMRLKEAALPKDVMESLFRDRFATWHGVSSAVYLVQSLLGLALVAKQHSR
;
A
#
# COMPACT_ATOMS: atom_id res chain seq x y z
N MET A 1 19.71 -8.73 29.93
CA MET A 1 19.52 -9.70 28.82
C MET A 1 18.89 -8.98 27.64
N SER A 2 19.31 -9.28 26.41
CA SER A 2 18.72 -8.73 25.19
C SER A 2 17.30 -9.27 25.01
N LYS A 3 16.32 -8.37 24.85
CA LYS A 3 14.93 -8.77 24.56
C LYS A 3 14.86 -9.44 23.19
N VAL A 4 14.06 -10.50 23.08
CA VAL A 4 13.87 -11.22 21.81
C VAL A 4 12.73 -10.54 21.04
N PRO A 5 12.94 -10.06 19.80
CA PRO A 5 11.87 -9.42 19.05
C PRO A 5 10.84 -10.45 18.59
N LEU A 6 9.56 -10.11 18.75
CA LEU A 6 8.43 -10.96 18.36
C LEU A 6 7.35 -10.08 17.74
N THR A 7 6.71 -10.51 16.65
CA THR A 7 5.60 -9.72 16.11
C THR A 7 4.37 -9.81 17.02
N VAL A 8 3.44 -8.85 16.93
CA VAL A 8 2.14 -8.91 17.61
C VAL A 8 1.40 -10.21 17.28
N VAL A 9 1.45 -10.66 16.02
CA VAL A 9 0.79 -11.90 15.58
C VAL A 9 1.44 -13.12 16.20
N GLY A 10 2.77 -13.16 16.24
CA GLY A 10 3.52 -14.22 16.91
C GLY A 10 3.23 -14.29 18.40
N ALA A 11 3.26 -13.15 19.08
CA ALA A 11 2.94 -13.05 20.50
C ALA A 11 1.55 -13.60 20.81
N GLU A 12 0.56 -13.29 19.99
CA GLU A 12 -0.80 -13.78 20.18
C GLU A 12 -0.92 -15.29 19.97
N LYS A 13 -0.24 -15.85 18.95
CA LYS A 13 -0.19 -17.30 18.77
C LYS A 13 0.41 -18.02 19.98
N LEU A 14 1.51 -17.51 20.53
CA LEU A 14 2.14 -18.07 21.73
C LEU A 14 1.21 -17.95 22.95
N ARG A 15 0.46 -16.85 23.10
CA ARG A 15 -0.53 -16.69 24.18
C ARG A 15 -1.67 -17.68 24.06
N VAL A 16 -2.21 -17.88 22.85
CA VAL A 16 -3.28 -18.84 22.60
C VAL A 16 -2.81 -20.27 22.90
N GLU A 17 -1.60 -20.63 22.45
CA GLU A 17 -0.98 -21.93 22.78
C GLU A 17 -0.83 -22.10 24.29
N LEU A 18 -0.25 -21.10 24.97
CA LEU A 18 -0.06 -21.11 26.43
C LEU A 18 -1.38 -21.24 27.19
N GLN A 19 -2.42 -20.52 26.75
CA GLN A 19 -3.75 -20.60 27.34
C GLN A 19 -4.33 -22.00 27.18
N ARG A 20 -4.27 -22.60 25.98
CA ARG A 20 -4.74 -23.97 25.73
C ARG A 20 -4.01 -24.99 26.61
N LEU A 21 -2.68 -24.88 26.72
CA LEU A 21 -1.88 -25.76 27.56
C LEU A 21 -2.29 -25.66 29.03
N LYS A 22 -2.55 -24.45 29.54
CA LYS A 22 -2.94 -24.22 30.94
C LYS A 22 -4.38 -24.60 31.26
N SER A 23 -5.34 -24.27 30.38
CA SER A 23 -6.77 -24.41 30.67
C SER A 23 -7.35 -25.75 30.23
N VAL A 24 -6.73 -26.43 29.26
CA VAL A 24 -7.25 -27.68 28.69
C VAL A 24 -6.26 -28.82 28.94
N GLU A 25 -5.04 -28.72 28.43
CA GLU A 25 -4.13 -29.88 28.40
C GLU A 25 -3.59 -30.26 29.78
N ARG A 26 -3.23 -29.27 30.61
CA ARG A 26 -2.75 -29.50 31.98
C ARG A 26 -3.82 -30.16 32.87
N PRO A 27 -5.07 -29.69 32.94
CA PRO A 27 -6.13 -30.40 33.65
C PRO A 27 -6.36 -31.83 33.13
N ASN A 28 -6.36 -32.00 31.79
CA ASN A 28 -6.59 -33.30 31.18
C ASN A 28 -5.49 -34.32 31.52
N VAL A 29 -4.22 -33.91 31.50
CA VAL A 29 -3.13 -34.83 31.85
C VAL A 29 -3.12 -35.16 33.35
N ILE A 30 -3.52 -34.21 34.21
CA ILE A 30 -3.68 -34.47 35.66
C ILE A 30 -4.80 -35.50 35.89
N ALA A 31 -5.93 -35.36 35.18
CA ALA A 31 -7.04 -36.31 35.24
C ALA A 31 -6.61 -37.70 34.74
N ALA A 32 -5.92 -37.78 33.61
CA ALA A 32 -5.40 -39.04 33.06
C ALA A 32 -4.41 -39.73 34.02
N ILE A 33 -3.53 -38.95 34.69
CA ILE A 33 -2.63 -39.50 35.72
C ILE A 33 -3.43 -40.02 36.93
N ALA A 34 -4.49 -39.32 37.34
CA ALA A 34 -5.32 -39.75 38.46
C ALA A 34 -6.11 -41.02 38.13
N GLU A 35 -6.63 -41.12 36.91
CA GLU A 35 -7.30 -42.30 36.38
C GLU A 35 -6.35 -43.50 36.30
N ALA A 36 -5.17 -43.33 35.69
CA ALA A 36 -4.14 -44.36 35.62
C ALA A 36 -3.72 -44.86 37.02
N ARG A 37 -3.66 -43.98 38.03
CA ARG A 37 -3.40 -44.38 39.44
C ARG A 37 -4.51 -45.21 40.06
N SER A 38 -5.75 -45.05 39.63
CA SER A 38 -6.89 -45.81 40.17
C SER A 38 -6.87 -47.30 39.80
N HIS A 39 -6.10 -47.67 38.76
CA HIS A 39 -5.94 -49.06 38.32
C HIS A 39 -4.97 -49.90 39.17
N GLY A 40 -4.34 -49.32 40.20
CA GLY A 40 -3.71 -50.03 41.32
C GLY A 40 -2.30 -50.57 41.09
N ASP A 41 -2.04 -51.26 39.97
CA ASP A 41 -0.69 -51.70 39.61
C ASP A 41 0.02 -50.62 38.79
N LEU A 42 0.96 -49.92 39.41
CA LEU A 42 1.71 -48.81 38.80
C LEU A 42 3.03 -49.26 38.18
N SER A 43 3.53 -50.44 38.52
CA SER A 43 4.86 -50.92 38.11
C SER A 43 4.92 -51.32 36.63
N GLU A 44 3.79 -51.70 36.04
CA GLU A 44 3.68 -52.10 34.62
C GLU A 44 2.66 -51.24 33.84
N ASN A 45 2.22 -50.12 34.40
CA ASN A 45 1.18 -49.30 33.77
C ASN A 45 1.76 -48.33 32.73
N ALA A 46 1.77 -48.79 31.48
CA ALA A 46 2.19 -48.00 30.33
C ALA A 46 1.40 -46.68 30.18
N GLU A 47 0.13 -46.65 30.59
CA GLU A 47 -0.70 -45.44 30.51
C GLU A 47 -0.27 -44.39 31.56
N TYR A 48 0.15 -44.83 32.75
CA TYR A 48 0.70 -43.96 33.78
C TYR A 48 2.02 -43.31 33.32
N ASP A 49 2.93 -44.12 32.78
CA ASP A 49 4.22 -43.63 32.28
C ASP A 49 4.06 -42.65 31.12
N ALA A 50 3.21 -42.98 30.15
CA ALA A 50 2.89 -42.08 29.03
C ALA A 50 2.25 -40.77 29.50
N ALA A 51 1.34 -40.82 30.48
CA ALA A 51 0.72 -39.62 31.04
C ALA A 51 1.72 -38.77 31.83
N LYS A 52 2.66 -39.39 32.54
CA LYS A 52 3.76 -38.71 33.23
C LYS A 52 4.73 -38.02 32.28
N GLU A 53 5.11 -38.70 31.20
CA GLU A 53 5.95 -38.12 30.16
C GLU A 53 5.27 -36.92 29.50
N LYS A 54 3.99 -37.08 29.13
CA LYS A 54 3.16 -36.00 28.58
C LYS A 54 3.05 -34.81 29.52
N GLN A 55 2.89 -35.04 30.83
CA GLN A 55 2.91 -33.98 31.84
C GLN A 55 4.25 -33.23 31.80
N GLY A 56 5.37 -33.93 31.72
CA GLY A 56 6.70 -33.34 31.60
C GLY A 56 6.83 -32.43 30.37
N PHE A 57 6.36 -32.88 29.21
CA PHE A 57 6.33 -32.07 27.99
C PHE A 57 5.45 -30.82 28.12
N ILE A 58 4.24 -30.96 28.67
CA ILE A 58 3.30 -29.83 28.85
C ILE A 58 3.92 -28.78 29.79
N GLU A 59 4.45 -29.19 30.95
CA GLU A 59 5.05 -28.26 31.91
C GLU A 59 6.33 -27.61 31.36
N GLY A 60 7.15 -28.38 30.64
CA GLY A 60 8.31 -27.86 29.94
C GLY A 60 7.94 -26.79 28.92
N ARG A 61 6.92 -27.06 28.09
CA ARG A 61 6.43 -26.12 27.08
C ARG A 61 5.80 -24.87 27.69
N ILE A 62 5.04 -25.01 28.78
CA ILE A 62 4.47 -23.87 29.50
C ILE A 62 5.58 -22.95 30.02
N LYS A 63 6.59 -23.52 30.68
CA LYS A 63 7.72 -22.75 31.21
C LYS A 63 8.50 -22.05 30.11
N GLU A 64 8.70 -22.72 28.98
CA GLU A 64 9.35 -22.14 27.79
C GLU A 64 8.57 -20.94 27.24
N LEU A 65 7.26 -21.11 27.01
CA LEU A 65 6.38 -20.05 26.49
C LEU A 65 6.28 -18.86 27.44
N GLU A 66 6.16 -19.09 28.75
CA GLU A 66 6.18 -18.02 29.76
C GLU A 66 7.50 -17.25 29.74
N GLY A 67 8.63 -17.96 29.68
CA GLY A 67 9.95 -17.35 29.59
C GLY A 67 10.13 -16.52 28.32
N LYS A 68 9.64 -17.01 27.18
CA LYS A 68 9.66 -16.30 25.90
C LYS A 68 8.79 -15.04 25.94
N LEU A 69 7.53 -15.15 26.36
CA LEU A 69 6.61 -14.01 26.44
C LEU A 69 7.07 -12.95 27.44
N ALA A 70 7.69 -13.35 28.57
CA ALA A 70 8.21 -12.41 29.56
C ALA A 70 9.42 -11.59 29.06
N ASN A 71 10.25 -12.18 28.19
CA ASN A 71 11.44 -11.54 27.63
C ASN A 71 11.23 -10.99 26.22
N ALA A 72 10.03 -11.14 25.65
CA ALA A 72 9.73 -10.70 24.30
C ALA A 72 9.59 -9.17 24.22
N GLN A 73 10.19 -8.59 23.19
CA GLN A 73 9.86 -7.25 22.72
C GLN A 73 8.83 -7.38 21.61
N ILE A 74 7.58 -7.06 21.94
CA ILE A 74 6.47 -7.11 20.98
C ILE A 74 6.60 -5.91 20.04
N ILE A 75 6.79 -6.19 18.75
CA ILE A 75 6.89 -5.20 17.68
C ILE A 75 5.69 -5.36 16.78
N ASP A 76 5.05 -4.25 16.40
CA ASP A 76 3.97 -4.26 15.43
C ASP A 76 4.49 -3.86 14.03
N PRO A 77 4.57 -4.82 13.08
CA PRO A 77 4.94 -4.55 11.69
C PRO A 77 4.16 -3.42 11.01
N ARG A 78 2.94 -3.13 11.48
CA ARG A 78 2.06 -2.11 10.90
C ARG A 78 2.48 -0.67 11.23
N HIS A 79 3.19 -0.49 12.33
CA HIS A 79 3.68 0.81 12.79
C HIS A 79 5.14 1.07 12.38
N LEU A 80 5.77 0.10 11.72
CA LEU A 80 7.12 0.25 11.21
C LEU A 80 7.12 1.17 9.99
N ASP A 81 7.85 2.27 10.13
CA ASP A 81 8.20 3.18 9.04
C ASP A 81 9.70 3.43 9.15
N ALA A 82 10.48 2.60 8.47
CA ALA A 82 11.93 2.67 8.50
C ALA A 82 12.49 3.27 7.20
N GLU A 83 11.71 4.12 6.52
CA GLU A 83 12.14 4.86 5.32
C GLU A 83 12.69 3.96 4.20
N GLY A 84 12.14 2.76 4.05
CA GLY A 84 12.57 1.78 3.04
C GLY A 84 13.76 0.91 3.46
N ARG A 85 14.24 1.05 4.71
CA ARG A 85 15.27 0.20 5.29
C ARG A 85 14.69 -1.16 5.70
N VAL A 86 15.43 -2.23 5.40
CA VAL A 86 15.10 -3.58 5.88
C VAL A 86 15.31 -3.66 7.39
N VAL A 87 14.24 -3.97 8.12
CA VAL A 87 14.21 -4.08 9.59
C VAL A 87 13.34 -5.27 10.00
N PHE A 88 13.32 -5.61 11.29
CA PHE A 88 12.43 -6.63 11.84
C PHE A 88 10.97 -6.33 11.47
N GLY A 89 10.22 -7.33 11.01
CA GLY A 89 8.83 -7.21 10.57
C GLY A 89 8.65 -6.78 9.11
N ALA A 90 9.71 -6.36 8.42
CA ALA A 90 9.67 -6.01 7.00
C ALA A 90 9.56 -7.26 6.11
N THR A 91 8.86 -7.10 4.99
CA THR A 91 8.77 -8.07 3.90
C THR A 91 9.61 -7.57 2.74
N VAL A 92 10.59 -8.36 2.33
CA VAL A 92 11.59 -8.01 1.32
C VAL A 92 11.37 -8.87 0.09
N GLU A 93 11.38 -8.24 -1.09
CA GLU A 93 11.38 -8.90 -2.39
C GLU A 93 12.83 -8.95 -2.90
N LEU A 94 13.28 -10.14 -3.28
CA LEU A 94 14.65 -10.42 -3.64
C LEU A 94 14.69 -11.12 -4.99
N VAL A 95 15.73 -10.82 -5.77
CA VAL A 95 16.07 -11.57 -6.99
C VAL A 95 17.42 -12.23 -6.78
N ASP A 96 17.51 -13.54 -7.04
CA ASP A 96 18.81 -14.24 -7.09
C ASP A 96 19.57 -13.77 -8.35
N ALA A 97 20.76 -13.20 -8.16
CA ALA A 97 21.53 -12.60 -9.27
C ALA A 97 22.08 -13.65 -10.26
N GLU A 98 22.19 -14.92 -9.84
CA GLU A 98 22.69 -15.99 -10.71
C GLU A 98 21.55 -16.65 -11.50
N SER A 99 20.44 -16.99 -10.83
CA SER A 99 19.33 -17.69 -11.48
C SER A 99 18.24 -16.76 -12.03
N GLY A 100 18.14 -15.53 -11.54
CA GLY A 100 17.06 -14.60 -11.83
C GLY A 100 15.75 -14.91 -11.10
N ASP A 101 15.76 -15.85 -10.15
CA ASP A 101 14.54 -16.24 -9.42
C ASP A 101 14.11 -15.17 -8.42
N GLU A 102 12.83 -14.79 -8.48
CA GLU A 102 12.20 -13.88 -7.52
C GLU A 102 11.71 -14.65 -6.29
N VAL A 103 12.13 -14.20 -5.11
CA VAL A 103 11.71 -14.75 -3.82
C VAL A 103 11.29 -13.64 -2.86
N LYS A 104 10.30 -13.95 -2.02
CA LYS A 104 9.73 -12.98 -1.07
C LYS A 104 9.82 -13.52 0.34
N TYR A 105 10.42 -12.74 1.24
CA TYR A 105 10.60 -13.13 2.63
C TYR A 105 10.19 -12.05 3.62
N GLN A 106 9.49 -12.45 4.69
CA GLN A 106 9.23 -11.61 5.85
C GLN A 106 10.20 -11.94 6.98
N ILE A 107 10.87 -10.92 7.52
CA ILE A 107 11.77 -11.07 8.67
C ILE A 107 10.95 -11.06 9.95
N VAL A 108 10.96 -12.17 10.67
CA VAL A 108 10.18 -12.39 11.91
C VAL A 108 11.06 -12.96 13.03
N GLY A 109 10.48 -13.18 14.22
CA GLY A 109 11.18 -13.84 15.32
C GLY A 109 11.43 -15.32 15.05
N ASP A 110 12.34 -15.94 15.81
CA ASP A 110 12.66 -17.37 15.69
C ASP A 110 11.43 -18.27 15.81
N ASP A 111 10.53 -17.95 16.75
CA ASP A 111 9.29 -18.69 17.01
C ASP A 111 8.21 -18.54 15.92
N GLU A 112 8.41 -17.62 14.98
CA GLU A 112 7.46 -17.32 13.91
C GLU A 112 7.97 -17.76 12.53
N ALA A 113 9.23 -18.21 12.47
CA ALA A 113 9.90 -18.55 11.24
C ALA A 113 9.29 -19.80 10.61
N ASP A 114 8.94 -19.69 9.33
CA ASP A 114 8.42 -20.77 8.51
C ASP A 114 8.81 -20.49 7.06
N ILE A 115 9.84 -21.18 6.58
CA ILE A 115 10.38 -20.98 5.24
C ILE A 115 9.35 -21.26 4.14
N LYS A 116 8.41 -22.19 4.38
CA LYS A 116 7.35 -22.52 3.40
C LYS A 116 6.34 -21.40 3.28
N ALA A 117 6.10 -20.68 4.37
CA ALA A 117 5.26 -19.48 4.40
C ALA A 117 6.04 -18.19 4.04
N GLY A 118 7.29 -18.30 3.59
CA GLY A 118 8.14 -17.14 3.29
C GLY A 118 8.53 -16.33 4.53
N LYS A 119 8.57 -16.93 5.72
CA LYS A 119 8.94 -16.27 6.97
C LYS A 119 10.32 -16.73 7.42
N ILE A 120 11.25 -15.80 7.51
CA ILE A 120 12.63 -16.06 7.92
C ILE A 120 12.89 -15.45 9.30
N SER A 121 13.62 -16.20 10.12
CA SER A 121 14.08 -15.71 11.41
C SER A 121 15.07 -14.55 11.21
N VAL A 122 15.01 -13.54 12.07
CA VAL A 122 16.01 -12.46 12.19
C VAL A 122 17.43 -12.98 12.45
N GLY A 123 17.58 -14.17 13.05
CA GLY A 123 18.86 -14.84 13.28
C GLY A 123 19.41 -15.58 12.06
N SER A 124 18.62 -15.77 11.00
CA SER A 124 19.06 -16.49 9.80
C SER A 124 20.17 -15.74 9.05
N PRO A 125 21.08 -16.44 8.31
CA PRO A 125 22.11 -15.79 7.51
C PRO A 125 21.55 -14.81 6.47
N ILE A 126 20.43 -15.17 5.86
CA ILE A 126 19.73 -14.32 4.88
C ILE A 126 19.18 -13.04 5.54
N ALA A 127 18.48 -13.14 6.67
CA ALA A 127 18.00 -11.95 7.36
C ALA A 127 19.15 -11.05 7.80
N ARG A 128 20.23 -11.61 8.36
CA ARG A 128 21.40 -10.84 8.80
C ARG A 128 22.09 -10.06 7.68
N ALA A 129 22.16 -10.63 6.47
CA ALA A 129 22.73 -9.95 5.31
C ALA A 129 21.82 -8.81 4.79
N LEU A 130 20.51 -8.94 4.96
CA LEU A 130 19.52 -7.98 4.49
C LEU A 130 19.29 -6.82 5.49
N ILE A 131 19.40 -7.08 6.79
CA ILE A 131 19.11 -6.08 7.83
C ILE A 131 19.94 -4.81 7.61
N GLY A 132 19.24 -3.69 7.51
CA GLY A 132 19.83 -2.38 7.36
C GLY A 132 20.09 -1.92 5.93
N LYS A 133 19.89 -2.79 4.92
CA LYS A 133 19.96 -2.48 3.48
C LYS A 133 18.68 -1.83 2.97
N TYR A 134 18.71 -1.35 1.73
CA TYR A 134 17.60 -0.68 1.03
C TYR A 134 17.28 -1.34 -0.31
N ALA A 135 16.16 -0.98 -0.91
CA ALA A 135 15.84 -1.36 -2.29
C ALA A 135 16.92 -0.86 -3.27
N GLY A 136 17.35 -1.74 -4.17
CA GLY A 136 18.47 -1.55 -5.10
C GLY A 136 19.83 -2.00 -4.55
N ASP A 137 19.94 -2.37 -3.28
CA ASP A 137 21.18 -2.92 -2.72
C ASP A 137 21.33 -4.41 -3.05
N VAL A 138 22.59 -4.86 -3.15
CA VAL A 138 22.93 -6.29 -3.23
C VAL A 138 23.39 -6.79 -1.86
N ALA A 139 22.92 -7.97 -1.49
CA ALA A 139 23.23 -8.66 -0.25
C ALA A 139 23.90 -10.01 -0.51
N ASP A 140 25.07 -10.21 0.11
CA ASP A 140 25.85 -11.44 0.04
C ASP A 140 25.42 -12.40 1.15
N VAL A 141 24.68 -13.44 0.78
CA VAL A 141 24.11 -14.41 1.72
C VAL A 141 24.97 -15.67 1.72
N HIS A 142 25.54 -15.96 2.88
CA HIS A 142 26.24 -17.23 3.12
C HIS A 142 25.22 -18.29 3.52
N ALA A 143 24.67 -18.99 2.54
CA ALA A 143 23.74 -20.10 2.77
C ALA A 143 24.52 -21.43 2.95
N PRO A 144 23.93 -22.45 3.59
CA PRO A 144 24.55 -23.78 3.68
C PRO A 144 24.89 -24.39 2.31
N GLY A 145 24.19 -23.98 1.24
CA GLY A 145 24.43 -24.41 -0.14
C GLY A 145 25.47 -23.58 -0.90
N GLY A 146 26.16 -22.64 -0.26
CA GLY A 146 27.14 -21.76 -0.89
C GLY A 146 26.82 -20.27 -0.73
N LEU A 147 27.72 -19.43 -1.25
CA LEU A 147 27.51 -17.99 -1.34
C LEU A 147 26.45 -17.71 -2.41
N ARG A 148 25.44 -16.90 -2.08
CA ARG A 148 24.43 -16.41 -3.02
C ARG A 148 24.35 -14.90 -2.97
N HIS A 149 24.12 -14.29 -4.12
CA HIS A 149 23.95 -12.85 -4.25
C HIS A 149 22.48 -12.54 -4.51
N TYR A 150 21.85 -11.79 -3.60
CA TYR A 150 20.48 -11.34 -3.78
C TYR A 150 20.44 -9.83 -4.00
N GLU A 151 19.74 -9.41 -5.03
CA GLU A 151 19.38 -8.00 -5.24
C GLU A 151 18.04 -7.72 -4.55
N ILE A 152 17.97 -6.65 -3.76
CA ILE A 152 16.74 -6.23 -3.08
C ILE A 152 15.91 -5.40 -4.06
N VAL A 153 14.79 -5.95 -4.52
CA VAL A 153 13.89 -5.25 -5.45
C VAL A 153 13.07 -4.20 -4.71
N ASP A 154 12.43 -4.59 -3.61
CA ASP A 154 11.56 -3.70 -2.84
C ASP A 154 11.45 -4.15 -1.37
N VAL A 155 11.08 -3.22 -0.51
CA VAL A 155 10.85 -3.42 0.92
C VAL A 155 9.43 -2.96 1.27
N HIS A 156 8.62 -3.91 1.74
CA HIS A 156 7.23 -3.70 2.14
C HIS A 156 7.11 -3.83 3.65
N TYR A 157 6.42 -2.88 4.28
CA TYR A 157 5.91 -3.05 5.64
C TYR A 157 4.47 -3.53 5.52
N VAL A 158 4.08 -4.53 6.32
CA VAL A 158 2.71 -5.06 6.33
C VAL A 158 1.77 -3.97 6.83
N SER A 159 1.24 -3.15 5.92
CA SER A 159 0.27 -2.12 6.21
C SER A 159 -1.13 -2.64 5.88
N ASP A 160 -1.74 -3.37 6.80
CA ASP A 160 -3.13 -3.89 6.63
C ASP A 160 -4.21 -2.80 6.78
N MET A 161 -3.82 -1.52 6.84
CA MET A 161 -4.77 -0.42 6.76
C MET A 161 -4.08 0.68 5.97
N LYS A 162 -4.62 1.03 4.78
CA LYS A 162 -4.22 2.26 4.10
C LYS A 162 -4.34 3.38 5.14
N ARG A 163 -3.23 4.01 5.54
CA ARG A 163 -3.26 5.11 6.53
C ARG A 163 -4.26 6.15 6.00
N PHE A 164 -4.96 6.89 6.88
CA PHE A 164 -5.91 7.93 6.47
C PHE A 164 -5.38 8.87 5.34
N PRO A 165 -4.09 9.27 5.35
CA PRO A 165 -3.51 10.03 4.23
C PRO A 165 -3.41 9.26 2.89
N ASP A 166 -3.23 7.94 2.93
CA ASP A 166 -3.22 7.08 1.74
C ASP A 166 -4.64 6.88 1.17
N LEU A 167 -5.66 6.91 2.03
CA LEU A 167 -7.06 6.99 1.58
C LEU A 167 -7.35 8.35 0.94
N LEU A 168 -6.89 9.45 1.54
CA LEU A 168 -7.06 10.79 1.00
C LEU A 168 -6.40 10.97 -0.36
N THR A 169 -5.19 10.43 -0.56
CA THR A 169 -4.57 10.44 -1.89
C THR A 169 -5.37 9.64 -2.90
N ALA A 170 -5.89 8.48 -2.50
CA ALA A 170 -6.72 7.68 -3.39
C ALA A 170 -8.02 8.38 -3.80
N TRP A 171 -8.67 9.03 -2.85
CA TRP A 171 -9.85 9.86 -3.11
C TRP A 171 -9.50 11.08 -3.97
N ALA A 172 -8.39 11.75 -3.73
CA ALA A 172 -7.96 12.90 -4.54
C ALA A 172 -7.75 12.51 -6.01
N VAL A 173 -7.08 11.38 -6.29
CA VAL A 173 -6.93 10.88 -7.67
C VAL A 173 -8.28 10.50 -8.26
N ALA A 174 -9.14 9.80 -7.51
CA ALA A 174 -10.45 9.38 -7.98
C ALA A 174 -11.36 10.57 -8.30
N PHE A 175 -11.42 11.58 -7.43
CA PHE A 175 -12.21 12.79 -7.65
C PHE A 175 -11.69 13.60 -8.82
N TRP A 176 -10.37 13.75 -8.95
CA TRP A 176 -9.80 14.54 -10.04
C TRP A 176 -9.95 13.84 -11.39
N VAL A 177 -9.47 12.60 -11.52
CA VAL A 177 -9.49 11.87 -12.79
C VAL A 177 -10.91 11.45 -13.14
N GLY A 178 -11.67 10.91 -12.18
CA GLY A 178 -13.05 10.51 -12.39
C GLY A 178 -13.95 11.71 -12.71
N GLY A 179 -13.78 12.83 -12.02
CA GLY A 179 -14.50 14.07 -12.31
C GLY A 179 -14.20 14.64 -13.70
N LEU A 180 -12.92 14.63 -14.11
CA LEU A 180 -12.52 15.03 -15.46
C LEU A 180 -13.21 14.15 -16.51
N TRP A 181 -13.22 12.83 -16.34
CA TRP A 181 -13.87 11.95 -17.31
C TRP A 181 -15.39 12.13 -17.33
N ALA A 182 -16.02 12.22 -16.16
CA ALA A 182 -17.46 12.42 -16.04
C ALA A 182 -17.92 13.75 -16.66
N VAL A 183 -17.19 14.86 -16.43
CA VAL A 183 -17.55 16.16 -17.00
C VAL A 183 -17.33 16.17 -18.51
N GLY A 184 -16.17 15.70 -18.98
CA GLY A 184 -15.76 15.83 -20.38
C GLY A 184 -16.43 14.87 -21.35
N TYR A 185 -16.62 13.61 -20.95
CA TYR A 185 -17.09 12.54 -21.85
C TYR A 185 -18.53 12.10 -21.60
N LEU A 186 -19.15 12.53 -20.50
CA LEU A 186 -20.53 12.18 -20.18
C LEU A 186 -21.42 13.41 -20.06
N ALA A 187 -21.13 14.30 -19.11
CA ALA A 187 -22.02 15.41 -18.80
C ALA A 187 -22.07 16.47 -19.90
N ALA A 188 -20.91 16.92 -20.41
CA ALA A 188 -20.89 17.92 -21.49
C ALA A 188 -21.58 17.42 -22.77
N PRO A 189 -21.31 16.21 -23.30
CA PRO A 189 -22.06 15.66 -24.44
C PRO A 189 -23.56 15.55 -24.17
N MET A 190 -23.97 15.09 -22.97
CA MET A 190 -25.38 14.99 -22.61
C MET A 190 -26.07 16.34 -22.59
N LEU A 191 -25.41 17.42 -22.14
CA LEU A 191 -25.97 18.77 -22.18
C LEU A 191 -26.23 19.22 -23.62
N PHE A 192 -25.28 19.01 -24.54
CA PHE A 192 -25.44 19.40 -25.95
C PHE A 192 -26.41 18.51 -26.72
N TYR A 193 -26.61 17.27 -26.28
CA TYR A 193 -27.57 16.35 -26.90
C TYR A 193 -29.02 16.66 -26.49
N ASN A 194 -29.25 17.00 -25.22
CA ASN A 194 -30.61 17.14 -24.67
C ASN A 194 -31.13 18.58 -24.62
N LEU A 195 -30.26 19.59 -24.67
CA LEU A 195 -30.68 21.00 -24.66
C LEU A 195 -30.79 21.53 -26.09
N GLU A 196 -31.96 22.06 -26.42
CA GLU A 196 -32.19 22.77 -27.69
C GLU A 196 -31.37 24.07 -27.76
N ASP A 197 -31.23 24.76 -26.63
CA ASP A 197 -30.41 25.97 -26.52
C ASP A 197 -28.91 25.63 -26.34
N ARG A 198 -28.17 25.74 -27.45
CA ARG A 198 -26.72 25.51 -27.49
C ARG A 198 -25.92 26.53 -26.67
N MET A 199 -26.43 27.75 -26.53
CA MET A 199 -25.78 28.79 -25.73
C MET A 199 -25.87 28.43 -24.24
N LEU A 200 -27.05 28.01 -23.79
CA LEU A 200 -27.26 27.52 -22.43
C LEU A 200 -26.40 26.27 -22.14
N ALA A 201 -26.39 25.29 -23.04
CA ALA A 201 -25.55 24.09 -22.92
C ALA A 201 -24.06 24.45 -22.80
N GLY A 202 -23.57 25.36 -23.65
CA GLY A 202 -22.20 25.84 -23.61
C GLY A 202 -21.83 26.61 -22.34
N MET A 203 -22.80 27.32 -21.74
CA MET A 203 -22.61 28.04 -20.48
C MET A 203 -22.54 27.07 -19.29
N MET A 204 -23.42 26.06 -19.25
CA MET A 204 -23.42 25.02 -18.21
C MET A 204 -22.16 24.16 -18.28
N ALA A 205 -21.76 23.71 -19.47
CA ALA A 205 -20.51 22.99 -19.68
C ALA A 205 -19.30 23.82 -19.17
N GLY A 206 -19.25 25.12 -19.50
CA GLY A 206 -18.21 26.02 -19.01
C GLY A 206 -18.13 26.12 -17.48
N LYS A 207 -19.27 26.16 -16.79
CA LYS A 207 -19.32 26.15 -15.30
C LYS A 207 -18.82 24.83 -14.73
N MET A 208 -19.18 23.70 -15.34
CA MET A 208 -18.72 22.38 -14.91
C MET A 208 -17.20 22.21 -15.06
N PHE A 209 -16.64 22.62 -16.20
CA PHE A 209 -15.19 22.62 -16.39
C PHE A 209 -14.47 23.56 -15.41
N SER A 210 -15.05 24.73 -15.12
CA SER A 210 -14.49 25.65 -14.12
C SER A 210 -14.47 25.04 -12.71
N ALA A 211 -15.57 24.39 -12.29
CA ALA A 211 -15.63 23.73 -10.99
C ALA A 211 -14.62 22.58 -10.92
N MET A 212 -14.50 21.81 -12.00
CA MET A 212 -13.55 20.70 -12.09
C MET A 212 -12.09 21.19 -12.06
N ALA A 213 -11.78 22.35 -12.64
CA ALA A 213 -10.45 22.95 -12.56
C ALA A 213 -10.05 23.29 -11.11
N TRP A 214 -10.97 23.83 -10.31
CA TRP A 214 -10.74 24.10 -8.89
C TRP A 214 -10.50 22.82 -8.09
N VAL A 215 -11.33 21.79 -8.29
CA VAL A 215 -11.12 20.46 -7.68
C VAL A 215 -9.75 19.93 -8.07
N GLY A 216 -9.38 20.02 -9.35
CA GLY A 216 -8.09 19.59 -9.85
C GLY A 216 -6.89 20.29 -9.20
N MET A 217 -6.96 21.61 -9.03
CA MET A 217 -5.90 22.38 -8.35
C MET A 217 -5.75 21.97 -6.88
N VAL A 218 -6.85 21.77 -6.15
CA VAL A 218 -6.83 21.32 -4.75
C VAL A 218 -6.26 19.91 -4.64
N CYS A 219 -6.73 18.98 -5.49
CA CYS A 219 -6.22 17.62 -5.53
C CYS A 219 -4.72 17.59 -5.88
N ALA A 220 -4.28 18.36 -6.87
CA ALA A 220 -2.87 18.46 -7.24
C ALA A 220 -2.00 18.98 -6.09
N ALA A 221 -2.41 20.08 -5.45
CA ALA A 221 -1.69 20.64 -4.32
C ALA A 221 -1.55 19.63 -3.17
N TRP A 222 -2.65 18.96 -2.82
CA TRP A 222 -2.62 17.90 -1.82
C TRP A 222 -1.68 16.75 -2.22
N LEU A 223 -1.80 16.23 -3.44
CA LEU A 223 -0.98 15.10 -3.91
C LEU A 223 0.51 15.44 -3.92
N LEU A 224 0.89 16.64 -4.36
CA LEU A 224 2.28 17.09 -4.37
C LEU A 224 2.82 17.28 -2.95
N LEU A 225 2.08 17.97 -2.07
CA LEU A 225 2.46 18.18 -0.68
C LEU A 225 2.60 16.85 0.07
N PHE A 226 1.63 15.96 -0.08
CA PHE A 226 1.67 14.65 0.54
C PHE A 226 2.87 13.83 0.04
N ARG A 227 3.13 13.84 -1.27
CA ARG A 227 4.26 13.08 -1.82
C ARG A 227 5.61 13.63 -1.36
N LEU A 228 5.75 14.96 -1.31
CA LEU A 228 6.96 15.60 -0.83
C LEU A 228 7.16 15.36 0.68
N SER A 229 6.09 15.40 1.47
CA SER A 229 6.13 15.11 2.90
C SER A 229 6.50 13.65 3.21
N ARG A 230 6.10 12.69 2.36
CA ARG A 230 6.33 11.26 2.60
C ARG A 230 7.66 10.76 2.06
N PHE A 231 8.11 11.28 0.91
CA PHE A 231 9.30 10.76 0.21
C PHE A 231 10.44 11.77 0.10
N GLY A 232 10.27 13.00 0.61
CA GLY A 232 11.27 14.05 0.52
C GLY A 232 11.78 14.25 -0.91
N GLY A 233 13.10 14.31 -1.07
CA GLY A 233 13.74 14.45 -2.39
C GLY A 233 13.53 13.26 -3.34
N ALA A 234 13.21 12.06 -2.84
CA ALA A 234 12.94 10.89 -3.68
C ALA A 234 11.65 11.04 -4.49
N ALA A 235 10.72 11.90 -4.07
CA ALA A 235 9.49 12.21 -4.80
C ALA A 235 9.78 12.71 -6.23
N LEU A 236 10.86 13.48 -6.43
CA LEU A 236 11.23 14.07 -7.72
C LEU A 236 11.69 13.03 -8.75
N LYS A 237 12.08 11.82 -8.31
CA LYS A 237 12.47 10.72 -9.20
C LYS A 237 11.26 9.91 -9.69
N GLN A 238 10.08 10.13 -9.13
CA GLN A 238 8.90 9.31 -9.40
C GLN A 238 8.07 9.90 -10.55
N ALA A 239 7.68 9.05 -11.51
CA ALA A 239 6.83 9.44 -12.62
C ALA A 239 5.48 10.04 -12.14
N PHE A 240 4.93 9.50 -11.04
CA PHE A 240 3.72 10.00 -10.40
C PHE A 240 3.78 11.51 -10.11
N PHE A 241 4.90 11.99 -9.55
CA PHE A 241 5.07 13.40 -9.20
C PHE A 241 4.99 14.30 -10.44
N TRP A 242 5.71 13.94 -11.50
CA TRP A 242 5.73 14.71 -12.74
C TRP A 242 4.41 14.67 -13.52
N ILE A 243 3.68 13.55 -13.47
CA ILE A 243 2.32 13.46 -14.04
C ILE A 243 1.40 14.45 -13.32
N VAL A 244 1.43 14.50 -11.99
CA VAL A 244 0.62 15.46 -11.20
C VAL A 244 1.01 16.91 -11.53
N VAL A 245 2.31 17.22 -11.61
CA VAL A 245 2.79 18.55 -11.99
C VAL A 245 2.30 18.94 -13.39
N LEU A 246 2.45 18.04 -14.37
CA LEU A 246 2.03 18.29 -15.74
C LEU A 246 0.51 18.48 -15.83
N MET A 247 -0.27 17.65 -15.15
CA MET A 247 -1.73 17.81 -15.08
C MET A 247 -2.14 19.14 -14.40
N LEU A 248 -1.43 19.57 -13.36
CA LEU A 248 -1.65 20.86 -12.71
C LEU A 248 -1.37 22.01 -13.68
N LEU A 249 -0.23 21.97 -14.39
CA LEU A 249 0.14 22.98 -15.38
C LEU A 249 -0.90 23.09 -16.50
N LEU A 250 -1.37 21.95 -17.03
CA LEU A 250 -2.43 21.92 -18.04
C LEU A 250 -3.76 22.47 -17.49
N THR A 251 -4.10 22.15 -16.23
CA THR A 251 -5.30 22.68 -15.56
C THR A 251 -5.22 24.20 -15.42
N LEU A 252 -4.07 24.73 -15.00
CA LEU A 252 -3.83 26.17 -14.87
C LEU A 252 -3.89 26.87 -16.23
N ALA A 253 -3.22 26.32 -17.25
CA ALA A 253 -3.23 26.86 -18.60
C ALA A 253 -4.63 26.85 -19.22
N GLY A 254 -5.39 25.77 -19.00
CA GLY A 254 -6.78 25.66 -19.43
C GLY A 254 -7.67 26.69 -18.75
N HIS A 255 -7.61 26.79 -17.42
CA HIS A 255 -8.51 27.62 -16.64
C HIS A 255 -8.20 29.12 -16.71
N PHE A 256 -6.92 29.51 -16.62
CA PHE A 256 -6.53 30.93 -16.62
C PHE A 256 -6.11 31.45 -18.01
N GLY A 257 -5.76 30.56 -18.94
CA GLY A 257 -5.35 30.93 -20.29
C GLY A 257 -6.48 30.77 -21.31
N ILE A 258 -6.88 29.52 -21.56
CA ILE A 258 -7.76 29.17 -22.68
C ILE A 258 -9.22 29.57 -22.41
N GLN A 259 -9.73 29.27 -21.22
CA GLN A 259 -11.14 29.49 -20.87
C GLN A 259 -11.56 30.97 -20.92
N PRO A 260 -10.79 31.95 -20.42
CA PRO A 260 -11.13 33.36 -20.54
C PRO A 260 -11.14 33.85 -21.99
N ILE A 261 -10.25 33.33 -22.85
CA ILE A 261 -10.23 33.65 -24.28
C ILE A 261 -11.51 33.17 -24.96
N LEU A 262 -11.91 31.92 -24.71
CA LEU A 262 -13.16 31.36 -25.24
C LEU A 262 -14.39 32.13 -24.76
N MET A 263 -14.41 32.55 -23.49
CA MET A 263 -15.50 33.34 -22.93
C MET A 263 -15.60 34.72 -23.59
N ARG A 264 -14.48 35.44 -23.72
CA ARG A 264 -14.42 36.75 -24.40
C ARG A 264 -14.88 36.68 -25.85
N LEU A 265 -14.51 35.60 -26.57
CA LEU A 265 -14.96 35.39 -27.95
C LEU A 265 -16.47 35.15 -28.01
N LYS A 266 -17.04 34.38 -27.07
CA LYS A 266 -18.49 34.17 -26.96
C LYS A 266 -19.23 35.47 -26.62
N GLU A 267 -18.72 36.25 -25.67
CA GLU A 267 -19.30 37.54 -25.30
C GLU A 267 -19.29 38.53 -26.47
N ALA A 268 -18.19 38.59 -27.23
CA ALA A 268 -18.06 39.47 -28.38
C ALA A 268 -18.99 39.09 -29.56
N ALA A 269 -19.47 37.84 -29.62
CA ALA A 269 -20.38 37.38 -30.67
C ALA A 269 -21.87 37.61 -30.37
N LEU A 270 -22.22 37.96 -29.12
CA LEU A 270 -23.60 38.25 -28.75
C LEU A 270 -24.19 39.36 -29.65
N PRO A 271 -25.46 39.25 -30.09
CA PRO A 271 -26.48 38.29 -29.64
C PRO A 271 -26.54 36.97 -30.44
N LYS A 272 -25.70 36.78 -31.46
CA LYS A 272 -25.70 35.56 -32.29
C LYS A 272 -24.79 34.49 -31.70
N ASP A 273 -25.00 33.23 -32.08
CA ASP A 273 -24.09 32.15 -31.71
C ASP A 273 -22.68 32.48 -32.27
N VAL A 274 -21.65 32.20 -31.47
CA VAL A 274 -20.25 32.40 -31.85
C VAL A 274 -19.91 31.68 -33.16
N MET A 275 -20.57 30.55 -33.41
CA MET A 275 -20.39 29.73 -34.62
C MET A 275 -21.01 30.35 -35.87
N GLU A 276 -21.93 31.31 -35.72
CA GLU A 276 -22.55 32.07 -36.79
C GLU A 276 -21.95 33.48 -36.94
N SER A 277 -20.94 33.80 -36.13
CA SER A 277 -20.30 35.12 -36.08
C SER A 277 -18.97 35.15 -36.84
N LEU A 278 -18.44 36.36 -37.05
CA LEU A 278 -17.09 36.58 -37.61
C LEU A 278 -15.97 36.00 -36.72
N PHE A 279 -16.27 35.66 -35.47
CA PHE A 279 -15.32 35.06 -34.53
C PHE A 279 -15.23 33.53 -34.62
N ARG A 280 -16.02 32.90 -35.50
CA ARG A 280 -16.11 31.44 -35.67
C ARG A 280 -14.73 30.78 -35.79
N ASP A 281 -13.86 31.27 -36.68
CA ASP A 281 -12.58 30.60 -36.96
C ASP A 281 -11.61 30.68 -35.78
N ARG A 282 -11.55 31.85 -35.12
CA ARG A 282 -10.75 32.04 -33.90
C ARG A 282 -11.29 31.19 -32.76
N PHE A 283 -12.62 31.14 -32.60
CA PHE A 283 -13.26 30.31 -31.61
C PHE A 283 -12.98 28.83 -31.86
N ALA A 284 -13.13 28.35 -33.10
CA ALA A 284 -12.86 26.98 -33.47
C ALA A 284 -11.41 26.58 -33.20
N THR A 285 -10.45 27.48 -33.46
CA THR A 285 -9.03 27.23 -33.18
C THR A 285 -8.79 27.06 -31.67
N TRP A 286 -9.23 28.02 -30.86
CA TRP A 286 -9.05 27.94 -29.40
C TRP A 286 -9.86 26.80 -28.76
N HIS A 287 -11.02 26.48 -29.32
CA HIS A 287 -11.82 25.35 -28.87
C HIS A 287 -11.11 24.03 -29.18
N GLY A 288 -10.51 23.89 -30.37
CA GLY A 288 -9.67 22.75 -30.73
C GLY A 288 -8.45 22.59 -29.82
N VAL A 289 -7.75 23.70 -29.52
CA VAL A 289 -6.63 23.71 -28.55
C VAL A 289 -7.10 23.27 -27.16
N SER A 290 -8.24 23.79 -26.68
CA SER A 290 -8.84 23.39 -25.41
C SER A 290 -9.13 21.89 -25.37
N SER A 291 -9.71 21.34 -26.44
CA SER A 291 -10.03 19.92 -26.55
C SER A 291 -8.77 19.04 -26.58
N ALA A 292 -7.71 19.49 -27.26
CA ALA A 292 -6.43 18.78 -27.28
C ALA A 292 -5.77 18.76 -25.89
N VAL A 293 -5.74 19.90 -25.19
CA VAL A 293 -5.26 20.00 -23.80
C VAL A 293 -6.05 19.06 -22.89
N TYR A 294 -7.38 19.04 -23.05
CA TYR A 294 -8.25 18.18 -22.27
C TYR A 294 -8.00 16.69 -22.51
N LEU A 295 -7.79 16.30 -23.78
CA LEU A 295 -7.47 14.92 -24.15
C LEU A 295 -6.14 14.48 -23.52
N VAL A 296 -5.10 15.31 -23.64
CA VAL A 296 -3.80 15.04 -23.01
C VAL A 296 -3.96 14.93 -21.50
N GLN A 297 -4.70 15.83 -20.86
CA GLN A 297 -4.97 15.77 -19.43
C GLN A 297 -5.73 14.49 -19.03
N SER A 298 -6.65 14.01 -19.87
CA SER A 298 -7.42 12.79 -19.63
C SER A 298 -6.56 11.53 -19.74
N LEU A 299 -5.64 11.49 -20.71
CA LEU A 299 -4.65 10.42 -20.85
C LEU A 299 -3.65 10.40 -19.69
N LEU A 300 -3.16 11.58 -19.28
CA LEU A 300 -2.31 11.70 -18.09
C LEU A 300 -3.05 11.26 -16.82
N GLY A 301 -4.36 11.54 -16.72
CA GLY A 301 -5.20 11.05 -15.64
C GLY A 301 -5.25 9.51 -15.57
N LEU A 302 -5.40 8.84 -16.72
CA LEU A 302 -5.31 7.37 -16.76
C LEU A 302 -3.93 6.86 -16.36
N ALA A 303 -2.86 7.50 -16.85
CA ALA A 303 -1.50 7.17 -16.45
C ALA A 303 -1.28 7.37 -14.94
N LEU A 304 -1.88 8.42 -14.36
CA LEU A 304 -1.84 8.70 -12.92
C LEU A 304 -2.53 7.60 -12.13
N VAL A 305 -3.70 7.13 -12.55
CA VAL A 305 -4.43 6.01 -11.92
C VAL A 305 -3.62 4.71 -12.01
N ALA A 306 -3.02 4.42 -13.17
CA ALA A 306 -2.16 3.24 -13.33
C ALA A 306 -0.93 3.30 -12.41
N LYS A 307 -0.28 4.46 -12.32
CA LYS A 307 0.86 4.74 -11.43
C LYS A 307 0.48 4.98 -9.97
N GLN A 308 -0.80 4.96 -9.62
CA GLN A 308 -1.25 5.08 -8.24
C GLN A 308 -1.01 3.78 -7.47
N HIS A 309 -1.08 2.63 -8.16
CA HIS A 309 -0.89 1.30 -7.58
C HIS A 309 0.36 0.59 -8.13
N SER A 310 0.82 0.93 -9.34
CA SER A 310 2.18 0.61 -9.79
C SER A 310 3.15 1.47 -8.99
N ARG A 311 3.86 0.83 -8.07
CA ARG A 311 5.08 1.38 -7.48
C ARG A 311 6.06 1.80 -8.58
#